data_AF-A0A4Q4L4N7-F1
#
_entry.id   AF-A0A4Q4L4N7-F1
#
_cell.length_a   1.000
_cell.length_b   1.000
_cell.length_c   1.000
_cell.angle_alpha   90.00
_cell.angle_beta   90.00
_cell.angle_gamma   90.00
#
_symmetry.space_group_name_H-M   'P 1'
#
loop_
_entity.id
_entity.type
_entity.pdbx_description
1 polymer ?
#
loop_
_entity_poly.entity_id
_entity_poly.type
_entity_poly.pdbx_seq_one_letter_code
_entity_poly.pdbx_strand_id
1 'polypeptide(L)'
;MGFRELSDDMDALVLDGLGDMATVGGREIAGFFSAPWLQPRMGRINTTLREPQFEIRAIDADGIESGQLVSIDLSVQDGGGQYDLVQLEPDGTGWVALILRMRA
;
A
#
# COMPACT_ATOMS: atom_id res chain seq x y z
N MET A 1 -25.19 -2.88 15.49
CA MET A 1 -24.19 -3.87 15.04
C MET A 1 -24.75 -4.69 13.91
N GLY A 2 -24.76 -4.06 12.72
CA GLY A 2 -24.87 -4.79 11.47
C GLY A 2 -23.55 -5.48 11.13
N PHE A 3 -23.59 -6.44 10.21
CA PHE A 3 -22.39 -7.16 9.77
C PHE A 3 -21.27 -6.22 9.27
N ARG A 4 -21.63 -5.10 8.62
CA ARG A 4 -20.65 -4.10 8.16
C ARG A 4 -19.89 -3.44 9.30
N GLU A 5 -20.59 -3.00 10.35
CA GLU A 5 -19.97 -2.39 11.53
C GLU A 5 -18.98 -3.35 12.19
N LEU A 6 -19.33 -4.64 12.31
CA LEU A 6 -18.43 -5.66 12.86
C LEU A 6 -17.19 -5.88 11.98
N SER A 7 -17.35 -5.89 10.65
CA SER A 7 -16.21 -6.03 9.73
C SER A 7 -15.26 -4.84 9.84
N ASP A 8 -15.80 -3.62 9.91
CA ASP A 8 -15.00 -2.40 10.05
C ASP A 8 -14.23 -2.39 11.38
N ASP A 9 -14.87 -2.81 12.48
CA ASP A 9 -14.22 -2.93 13.79
C ASP A 9 -13.10 -3.98 13.78
N MET A 10 -13.29 -5.11 13.08
CA MET A 10 -12.25 -6.13 12.91
C MET A 10 -11.07 -5.61 12.11
N ASP A 11 -11.31 -4.95 10.98
CA ASP A 11 -10.26 -4.39 10.13
C ASP A 11 -9.45 -3.33 10.88
N ALA A 12 -10.12 -2.48 11.69
CA ALA A 12 -9.46 -1.49 12.54
C ALA A 12 -8.55 -2.14 13.59
N LEU A 13 -9.00 -3.22 14.24
CA LEU A 13 -8.19 -3.95 15.23
C LEU A 13 -6.97 -4.62 14.59
N VAL A 14 -7.12 -5.16 13.38
CA VAL A 14 -6.01 -5.78 12.64
C VAL A 14 -4.98 -4.74 12.22
N LEU A 15 -5.41 -3.57 11.75
CA LEU A 15 -4.52 -2.45 11.45
C LEU A 15 -3.79 -1.91 12.69
N ASP A 16 -4.47 -1.80 13.84
CA ASP A 16 -3.85 -1.36 15.08
C ASP A 16 -2.74 -2.33 15.56
N GLY A 17 -2.97 -3.64 15.41
CA GLY A 17 -2.03 -4.66 15.88
C GLY A 17 -0.92 -5.03 14.91
N LEU A 18 -1.18 -4.98 13.60
CA LEU A 18 -0.30 -5.52 12.55
C LEU A 18 -0.03 -4.54 11.40
N GLY A 19 -0.70 -3.39 11.38
CA GLY A 19 -0.57 -2.43 10.29
C GLY A 19 0.80 -1.76 10.25
N ASP A 20 1.24 -1.48 9.04
CA ASP A 20 2.38 -0.64 8.75
C ASP A 20 1.92 0.82 8.61
N MET A 21 2.74 1.76 9.05
CA MET A 21 2.46 3.18 8.93
C MET A 21 3.12 3.78 7.69
N ALA A 22 2.39 4.64 6.99
CA ALA A 22 2.93 5.43 5.89
C ALA A 22 2.43 6.87 5.93
N THR A 23 3.23 7.79 5.39
CA THR A 23 2.80 9.14 5.08
C THR A 23 2.51 9.27 3.59
N VAL A 24 1.27 9.55 3.22
CA VAL A 24 0.82 9.77 1.83
C VAL A 24 0.26 11.18 1.71
N GLY A 25 0.84 12.00 0.82
CA GLY A 25 0.37 13.37 0.63
C GLY A 25 0.39 14.23 1.91
N GLY A 26 1.25 13.89 2.87
CA GLY A 26 1.34 14.56 4.18
C GLY A 26 0.36 14.05 5.25
N ARG A 27 -0.42 13.00 4.96
CA ARG A 27 -1.32 12.33 5.92
C ARG A 27 -0.73 11.00 6.36
N GLU A 28 -0.78 10.72 7.65
CA GLU A 28 -0.44 9.39 8.17
C GLU A 28 -1.62 8.44 7.92
N ILE A 29 -1.32 7.28 7.34
CA ILE A 29 -2.28 6.24 6.98
C ILE A 29 -1.70 4.90 7.41
N ALA A 30 -2.53 4.10 8.08
CA ALA A 30 -2.22 2.71 8.41
C ALA A 30 -2.63 1.81 7.24
N GLY A 31 -1.81 0.81 6.94
CA GLY A 31 -2.04 -0.12 5.85
C GLY A 31 -1.14 -1.33 5.95
N PHE A 32 -0.94 -2.03 4.84
CA PHE A 32 -0.02 -3.17 4.76
C PHE A 32 0.93 -2.99 3.59
N PHE A 33 2.23 -2.98 3.89
CA PHE A 33 3.27 -2.94 2.87
C PHE A 33 3.63 -4.35 2.42
N SER A 34 3.76 -4.54 1.11
CA SER A 34 4.37 -5.75 0.57
C SER A 34 5.14 -5.46 -0.71
N ALA A 35 6.26 -6.15 -0.90
CA ALA A 35 7.10 -6.03 -2.10
C ALA A 35 7.27 -7.40 -2.77
N PRO A 36 6.18 -7.97 -3.32
CA PRO A 36 6.20 -9.31 -3.91
C PRO A 36 7.24 -9.40 -5.02
N TRP A 37 7.92 -10.54 -5.08
CA TRP A 37 8.80 -10.86 -6.19
C TRP A 37 7.93 -11.36 -7.35
N LEU A 38 7.88 -10.60 -8.44
CA LEU A 38 7.17 -11.02 -9.65
C LEU A 38 8.10 -11.87 -10.52
N GLN A 39 7.63 -13.05 -10.91
CA GLN A 39 8.34 -13.90 -11.84
C GLN A 39 8.44 -13.18 -13.21
N PRO A 40 9.63 -13.07 -13.82
CA PRO A 40 9.77 -12.39 -15.10
C PRO A 40 8.89 -13.05 -16.17
N ARG A 41 8.05 -12.28 -16.86
CA ARG A 41 7.27 -12.79 -17.99
C ARG A 41 8.25 -13.14 -19.12
N MET A 42 8.38 -14.44 -19.41
CA MET A 42 9.28 -14.97 -20.44
C MET A 42 9.09 -14.23 -21.76
N GLY A 43 10.17 -13.62 -22.28
CA GLY A 43 10.20 -12.95 -23.59
C GLY A 43 10.36 -11.43 -23.59
N ARG A 44 10.36 -10.75 -22.43
CA ARG A 44 10.74 -9.33 -22.33
C ARG A 44 11.52 -9.05 -21.04
N ILE A 45 12.78 -8.66 -21.22
CA ILE A 45 13.64 -7.87 -20.33
C ILE A 45 13.85 -8.44 -18.91
N ASN A 46 15.12 -8.63 -18.55
CA ASN A 46 15.56 -9.03 -17.21
C ASN A 46 15.43 -7.84 -16.25
N THR A 47 14.20 -7.48 -15.86
CA THR A 47 13.94 -6.53 -14.78
C THR A 47 13.68 -7.33 -13.52
N THR A 48 14.46 -7.09 -12.47
CA THR A 48 14.09 -7.44 -11.10
C THR A 48 12.85 -6.59 -10.74
N LEU A 49 11.69 -6.97 -11.28
CA LEU A 49 10.45 -6.21 -11.15
C LEU A 49 9.85 -6.56 -9.80
N ARG A 50 10.23 -5.81 -8.77
CA ARG A 50 9.39 -5.70 -7.58
C ARG A 50 8.32 -4.68 -7.92
N GLU A 51 7.09 -4.98 -7.55
CA GLU A 51 5.99 -4.02 -7.55
C GLU A 51 5.62 -3.81 -6.08
N PRO A 52 6.34 -2.91 -5.36
CA PRO A 52 5.98 -2.58 -4.00
C PRO A 52 4.56 -2.01 -3.99
N GLN A 53 3.75 -2.51 -3.08
CA GLN A 53 2.38 -2.11 -2.90
C GLN A 53 2.13 -1.76 -1.44
N PHE A 54 1.29 -0.77 -1.21
CA PHE A 54 0.80 -0.42 0.12
C PHE A 54 -0.72 -0.45 0.10
N GLU A 55 -1.31 -1.44 0.75
CA GLU A 55 -2.75 -1.66 0.77
C GLU A 55 -3.39 -0.85 1.91
N ILE A 56 -4.35 0.00 1.57
CA ILE A 56 -5.06 0.88 2.50
C ILE A 56 -6.57 0.66 2.40
N ARG A 57 -7.31 1.12 3.41
CA ARG A 57 -8.77 1.13 3.36
C ARG A 57 -9.25 2.13 2.30
N ALA A 58 -10.32 1.78 1.60
CA ALA A 58 -10.89 2.64 0.56
C ALA A 58 -11.37 4.00 1.11
N ILE A 59 -11.73 4.07 2.40
CA ILE A 59 -12.10 5.33 3.06
C ILE A 59 -10.92 6.31 3.20
N ASP A 60 -9.69 5.78 3.30
CA ASP A 60 -8.48 6.58 3.44
C ASP A 60 -7.91 7.02 2.10
N ALA A 61 -8.38 6.42 1.00
CA ALA A 61 -7.95 6.74 -0.37
C ALA A 61 -8.47 8.10 -0.88
N ASP A 62 -9.39 8.75 -0.17
CA ASP A 62 -9.91 10.06 -0.56
C ASP A 62 -8.81 11.13 -0.59
N GLY A 63 -8.67 11.80 -1.74
CA GLY A 63 -7.64 12.80 -1.99
C GLY A 63 -6.24 12.25 -2.30
N ILE A 64 -6.10 10.93 -2.45
CA ILE A 64 -4.85 10.30 -2.90
C ILE A 64 -4.83 10.21 -4.42
N GLU A 65 -3.73 10.66 -5.02
CA GLU A 65 -3.57 10.73 -6.48
C GLU A 65 -2.17 10.25 -6.91
N SER A 66 -2.10 9.64 -8.09
CA SER A 66 -0.82 9.27 -8.72
C SER A 66 0.14 10.46 -8.79
N GLY A 67 1.42 10.20 -8.56
CA GLY A 67 2.50 11.18 -8.52
C GLY A 67 2.81 11.74 -7.13
N GLN A 68 1.97 11.45 -6.13
CA GLN A 68 2.25 11.82 -4.74
C GLN A 68 3.43 11.03 -4.16
N LEU A 69 4.12 11.67 -3.21
CA LEU A 69 5.16 11.03 -2.42
C LEU A 69 4.52 10.18 -1.33
N VAL A 70 4.99 8.94 -1.23
CA VAL A 70 4.64 7.98 -0.18
C VAL A 70 5.90 7.66 0.61
N SER A 71 5.85 7.81 1.93
CA SER A 71 6.93 7.41 2.83
C SER A 71 6.45 6.25 3.68
N ILE A 72 7.05 5.07 3.51
CA ILE A 72 6.74 3.88 4.32
C ILE A 72 7.64 3.89 5.56
N ASP A 73 7.02 3.89 6.74
CA ASP A 73 7.71 3.91 8.04
C ASP A 73 8.09 2.48 8.49
N LEU A 74 8.98 1.87 7.71
CA LEU A 74 9.58 0.57 8.00
C LEU A 74 11.10 0.67 7.96
N SER A 75 11.77 -0.39 8.42
CA SER A 75 13.21 -0.49 8.20
C SER A 75 13.50 -0.63 6.70
N VAL A 76 14.66 -0.15 6.24
CA VAL A 76 15.07 -0.31 4.83
C VAL A 76 15.13 -1.78 4.40
N GLN A 77 15.42 -2.69 5.34
CA GLN A 77 15.47 -4.13 5.06
C GLN A 77 14.08 -4.73 4.81
N ASP A 78 13.05 -4.13 5.41
CA ASP A 78 11.65 -4.52 5.27
C ASP A 78 10.94 -3.76 4.13
N GLY A 79 11.66 -2.86 3.44
CA GLY A 79 11.13 -2.06 2.34
C GLY A 79 10.60 -0.69 2.75
N GLY A 80 11.04 -0.15 3.88
CA GLY A 80 10.80 1.24 4.23
C GLY A 80 11.58 2.22 3.35
N GLY A 81 11.08 3.45 3.26
CA GLY A 81 11.69 4.51 2.46
C GLY A 81 10.67 5.33 1.67
N GLN A 82 11.20 6.05 0.67
CA GLN A 82 10.41 6.96 -0.16
C GLN A 82 10.07 6.36 -1.52
N TYR A 83 8.81 6.54 -1.91
CA TYR A 83 8.21 5.99 -3.11
C TYR A 83 7.40 7.06 -3.84
N ASP A 84 7.41 7.00 -5.16
CA ASP A 84 6.40 7.69 -5.97
C ASP A 84 5.18 6.78 -6.11
N LEU A 85 3.99 7.31 -5.83
CA LEU A 85 2.73 6.64 -6.12
C LEU A 85 2.50 6.60 -7.64
N VAL A 86 2.44 5.42 -8.22
CA VAL A 86 2.25 5.24 -9.66
C VAL A 86 0.76 5.15 -9.98
N GLN A 87 0.02 4.34 -9.23
CA GLN A 87 -1.38 4.02 -9.52
C GLN A 87 -2.11 3.58 -8.25
N LEU A 88 -3.43 3.74 -8.25
CA LEU A 88 -4.34 3.16 -7.27
C LEU A 88 -5.13 2.01 -7.93
N GLU A 89 -5.20 0.87 -7.26
CA GLU A 89 -5.95 -0.31 -7.73
C GLU A 89 -6.97 -0.76 -6.68
N PRO A 90 -8.25 -0.38 -6.82
CA PRO A 90 -9.33 -0.92 -6.01
C PRO A 90 -9.62 -2.38 -6.38
N ASP A 91 -9.70 -3.27 -5.39
CA ASP A 91 -9.92 -4.71 -5.60
C ASP A 91 -11.39 -5.15 -5.42
N GLY A 92 -12.24 -4.24 -4.92
CA GLY A 92 -13.66 -4.49 -4.63
C GLY A 92 -13.94 -5.08 -3.25
N THR A 93 -12.93 -5.27 -2.40
CA THR A 93 -13.07 -5.79 -1.03
C THR A 93 -13.21 -4.69 0.03
N GLY A 94 -13.09 -3.42 -0.38
CA GLY A 94 -13.02 -2.27 0.53
C GLY A 94 -11.58 -1.80 0.79
N TRP A 95 -10.61 -2.41 0.09
CA TRP A 95 -9.21 -2.04 0.11
C TRP A 95 -8.78 -1.47 -1.25
N VAL A 96 -7.70 -0.70 -1.22
CA VAL A 96 -7.08 -0.09 -2.40
C VAL A 96 -5.58 -0.31 -2.31
N ALA A 97 -5.01 -0.96 -3.31
CA ALA A 97 -3.57 -1.10 -3.43
C ALA A 97 -2.97 0.17 -4.03
N LEU A 98 -2.05 0.80 -3.31
CA LEU A 98 -1.20 1.86 -3.83
C LEU A 98 0.01 1.23 -4.49
N ILE A 99 0.12 1.32 -5.81
CA ILE A 99 1.25 0.78 -6.58
C ILE A 99 2.40 1.78 -6.54
N LEU A 100 3.55 1.34 -6.03
CA LEU A 100 4.66 2.21 -5.69
C LEU A 100 5.87 1.96 -6.59
N ARG A 101 6.66 3.02 -6.81
CA ARG A 101 7.99 2.93 -7.41
C ARG A 101 9.01 3.55 -6.46
N MET A 102 10.05 2.79 -6.13
CA MET A 102 11.11 3.28 -5.26
C MET A 102 11.78 4.51 -5.88
N ARG A 103 11.93 5.56 -5.08
CA ARG A 103 12.58 6.79 -5.51
C ARG A 103 14.09 6.64 -5.33
N ALA A 104 14.84 6.82 -6.42
CA ALA A 104 16.30 6.76 -6.43
C ALA A 104 16.94 8.06 -5.97
#